data_AF-A0A936PPF4-F1
#
_entry.id   AF-A0A936PPF4-F1
#
_cell.length_a   1.000
_cell.length_b   1.000
_cell.length_c   1.000
_cell.angle_alpha   90.00
_cell.angle_beta   90.00
_cell.angle_gamma   90.00
#
_symmetry.space_group_name_H-M   'P 1'
#
loop_
_entity.id
_entity.type
_entity.pdbx_description
1 polymer ?
#
loop_
_entity_poly.entity_id
_entity_poly.type
_entity_poly.pdbx_seq_one_letter_code
_entity_poly.pdbx_strand_id
1 'polypeptide(L)'
;MRVEAGDSPQLRTVSLLPPTLRALRMSVPDLKASLSLRWGDEPAQPIKGDALRREGVSPGAYPVELIAGECPETARGCDAKGDCPPGCVSWLGEVIVPVGDGEHLVSLSLREPAPKPGAADGAAPTKSRRQVSQGDFARWLKTHPEWLKEAAQQAEKADKKYLKGWAEDGAPPSPGAALVNVSWYAAQAYCAGRGGLAALDAEPLTWEEGGGLAWHEHRQSGGAPAWRRSDGSTSTNVTPSESGQFIGVRCVR
;
A
#
# COMPACT_ATOMS: atom_id res chain seq x y z
N MET A 1 -9.21 44.88 35.95
CA MET A 1 -8.83 45.20 37.34
C MET A 1 -8.16 46.57 37.34
N ARG A 2 -8.72 47.56 38.06
CA ARG A 2 -8.11 48.89 38.18
C ARG A 2 -7.42 48.93 39.55
N VAL A 3 -6.11 49.16 39.55
CA VAL A 3 -5.33 49.34 40.77
C VAL A 3 -5.17 50.84 40.96
N GLU A 4 -5.68 51.38 42.06
CA GLU A 4 -5.47 52.78 42.42
C GLU A 4 -4.27 52.88 43.37
N ALA A 5 -3.51 53.96 43.24
CA ALA A 5 -2.35 54.21 44.08
C ALA A 5 -2.81 54.54 45.51
N GLY A 6 -2.30 53.80 46.49
CA GLY A 6 -2.50 54.07 47.92
C GLY A 6 -1.31 53.57 48.74
N ASP A 7 -1.10 54.18 49.91
CA ASP A 7 0.10 54.03 50.76
C ASP A 7 0.24 52.69 51.49
N SER A 8 -0.51 51.66 51.11
CA SER A 8 -0.50 50.35 51.77
C SER A 8 -0.82 49.19 50.82
N PRO A 9 -0.22 48.00 51.03
CA PRO A 9 -0.46 46.85 50.16
C PRO A 9 -1.92 46.41 50.23
N GLN A 10 -2.60 46.43 49.08
CA GLN A 10 -3.96 45.91 48.97
C GLN A 10 -3.94 44.41 48.67
N LEU A 11 -4.41 43.61 49.62
CA LEU A 11 -4.71 42.19 49.38
C LEU A 11 -6.07 42.08 48.68
N ARG A 12 -6.07 41.63 47.43
CA ARG A 12 -7.28 41.36 46.65
C ARG A 12 -7.38 39.86 46.41
N THR A 13 -8.39 39.22 47.00
CA THR A 13 -8.72 37.83 46.70
C THR A 13 -9.44 37.79 45.35
N VAL A 14 -8.83 37.16 44.36
CA VAL A 14 -9.48 36.88 43.07
C VAL A 14 -9.99 35.45 43.11
N SER A 15 -11.31 35.29 43.16
CA SER A 15 -11.94 33.97 42.97
C SER A 15 -11.92 33.62 41.49
N LEU A 16 -11.00 32.74 41.10
CA LEU A 16 -11.00 32.13 39.79
C LEU A 16 -11.98 30.96 39.81
N LEU A 17 -13.01 31.00 38.97
CA LEU A 17 -13.82 29.81 38.71
C LEU A 17 -12.94 28.81 37.95
N PRO A 18 -12.95 27.51 38.32
CA PRO A 18 -12.22 26.52 37.55
C PRO A 18 -12.77 26.50 36.12
N PRO A 19 -11.90 26.34 35.10
CA PRO A 19 -12.35 26.30 33.71
C PRO A 19 -13.33 25.15 33.50
N THR A 20 -14.38 25.39 32.71
CA THR A 20 -15.35 24.37 32.35
C THR A 20 -14.64 23.26 31.57
N LEU A 21 -14.84 22.01 31.98
CA LEU A 21 -14.36 20.86 31.22
C LEU A 21 -15.17 20.72 29.93
N ARG A 22 -14.52 20.36 28.82
CA ARG A 22 -15.17 20.25 27.51
C ARG A 22 -15.17 18.82 26.99
N ALA A 23 -16.17 18.53 26.16
CA ALA A 23 -16.11 17.38 25.26
C ALA A 23 -15.17 17.72 24.10
N LEU A 24 -14.24 16.84 23.80
CA LEU A 24 -13.32 16.95 22.68
C LEU A 24 -13.65 15.85 21.69
N ARG A 25 -13.88 16.22 20.43
CA ARG A 25 -14.03 15.29 19.32
C ARG A 25 -12.91 15.51 18.31
N MET A 26 -12.09 14.49 18.14
CA MET A 26 -10.96 14.48 17.22
C MET A 26 -11.30 13.60 16.03
N SER A 27 -11.16 14.10 14.81
CA SER A 27 -11.39 13.34 13.59
C SER A 27 -10.13 13.23 12.74
N VAL A 28 -9.91 12.07 12.13
CA VAL A 28 -8.87 11.85 11.12
C VAL A 28 -9.56 11.40 9.84
N PRO A 29 -10.00 12.34 8.98
CA PRO A 29 -10.71 11.99 7.77
C PRO A 29 -9.81 11.18 6.83
N ASP A 30 -10.44 10.34 6.01
CA ASP A 30 -9.83 9.64 4.87
C ASP A 30 -8.81 8.52 5.16
N LEU A 31 -8.53 8.20 6.44
CA LEU A 31 -7.62 7.09 6.77
C LEU A 31 -8.36 5.75 6.83
N LYS A 32 -7.93 4.76 6.03
CA LYS A 32 -8.51 3.40 6.02
C LYS A 32 -7.81 2.41 6.95
N ALA A 33 -6.64 2.78 7.47
CA ALA A 33 -5.83 1.94 8.36
C ALA A 33 -6.35 1.95 9.80
N SER A 34 -6.00 0.92 10.58
CA SER A 34 -6.24 0.90 12.02
C SER A 34 -5.48 2.05 12.69
N LEU A 35 -6.23 2.95 13.33
CA LEU A 35 -5.71 4.17 13.95
C LEU A 35 -5.73 4.03 15.47
N SER A 36 -4.66 4.46 16.11
CA SER A 36 -4.59 4.62 17.57
C SER A 36 -4.12 6.02 17.93
N LEU A 37 -4.65 6.55 19.03
CA LEU A 37 -4.23 7.84 19.59
C LEU A 37 -3.59 7.62 20.95
N ARG A 38 -2.42 8.21 21.15
CA ARG A 38 -1.81 8.41 22.45
C ARG A 38 -2.05 9.84 22.91
N TRP A 39 -2.52 10.02 24.14
CA TRP A 39 -2.76 11.32 24.76
C TRP A 39 -1.78 11.52 25.90
N GLY A 40 -0.79 12.39 25.73
CA GLY A 40 0.33 12.51 26.65
C GLY A 40 1.05 11.19 26.89
N ASP A 41 1.19 10.83 28.16
CA ASP A 41 1.86 9.61 28.62
C ASP A 41 0.90 8.42 28.77
N GLU A 42 -0.38 8.59 28.43
CA GLU A 42 -1.35 7.51 28.50
C GLU A 42 -1.05 6.43 27.44
N PRO A 43 -1.49 5.17 27.64
CA PRO A 43 -1.41 4.14 26.62
C PRO A 43 -2.15 4.54 25.35
N ALA A 44 -1.63 4.13 24.18
CA ALA A 44 -2.32 4.36 22.92
C ALA A 44 -3.67 3.62 22.90
N GLN A 45 -4.73 4.31 22.54
CA GLN A 45 -6.09 3.75 22.47
C GLN A 45 -6.54 3.65 21.02
N PRO A 46 -7.14 2.53 20.59
CA PRO A 46 -7.65 2.38 19.23
C PRO A 46 -8.83 3.34 19.00
N ILE A 47 -8.83 4.01 17.86
CA ILE A 47 -9.95 4.84 17.40
C ILE A 47 -10.89 3.93 16.60
N LYS A 48 -12.17 3.89 16.99
CA LYS A 48 -13.22 3.16 16.25
C LYS A 48 -14.01 4.15 15.40
N GLY A 49 -14.04 3.95 14.08
CA GLY A 49 -14.71 4.86 13.14
C GLY A 49 -13.79 6.00 12.70
N ASP A 50 -14.37 7.17 12.43
CA ASP A 50 -13.69 8.35 11.89
C ASP A 50 -13.33 9.41 12.94
N ALA A 51 -13.79 9.22 14.19
CA ALA A 51 -13.57 10.18 15.27
C ALA A 51 -13.41 9.51 16.65
N LEU A 52 -12.54 10.10 17.47
CA LEU A 52 -12.44 9.83 18.90
C LEU A 52 -13.15 10.94 19.68
N ARG A 53 -13.93 10.56 20.68
CA ARG A 53 -14.54 11.50 21.62
C ARG A 53 -13.98 11.30 23.02
N ARG A 54 -13.54 12.38 23.66
CA ARG A 54 -13.13 12.45 25.06
C ARG A 54 -14.02 13.43 25.81
N GLU A 55 -14.47 13.03 26.99
CA GLU A 55 -15.21 13.90 27.89
C GLU A 55 -14.29 14.46 28.96
N GLY A 56 -14.66 15.59 29.54
CA GLY A 56 -13.98 16.09 30.73
C GLY A 56 -12.58 16.67 30.49
N VAL A 57 -12.28 17.16 29.28
CA VAL A 57 -10.94 17.67 28.96
C VAL A 57 -10.80 19.12 29.42
N SER A 58 -9.80 19.39 30.26
CA SER A 58 -9.48 20.75 30.67
C SER A 58 -8.90 21.58 29.51
N PRO A 59 -9.05 22.91 29.51
CA PRO A 59 -8.32 23.76 28.57
C PRO A 59 -6.81 23.64 28.76
N GLY A 60 -6.07 23.59 27.65
CA GLY A 60 -4.62 23.43 27.67
C GLY A 60 -4.04 22.88 26.37
N ALA A 61 -2.71 22.80 26.36
CA ALA A 61 -1.93 22.16 25.31
C ALA A 61 -1.66 20.70 25.68
N TYR A 62 -2.01 19.78 24.79
CA TYR A 62 -1.86 18.35 25.03
C TYR A 62 -0.99 17.72 23.94
N PRO A 63 0.16 17.11 24.31
CA PRO A 63 0.91 16.32 23.36
C PRO A 63 0.09 15.11 22.97
N VAL A 64 0.04 14.84 21.67
CA VAL A 64 -0.68 13.70 21.10
C VAL A 64 0.20 12.96 20.11
N GLU A 65 -0.01 11.65 20.04
CA GLU A 65 0.58 10.81 19.02
C GLU A 65 -0.52 10.11 18.24
N LEU A 66 -0.53 10.28 16.92
CA LEU A 66 -1.38 9.50 16.03
C LEU A 66 -0.56 8.39 15.42
N ILE A 67 -1.04 7.16 15.55
CA ILE A 67 -0.35 5.96 15.09
C ILE A 67 -1.28 5.21 14.14
N ALA A 68 -0.85 5.06 12.89
CA ALA A 68 -1.52 4.20 11.92
C ALA A 68 -0.69 2.94 11.68
N GLY A 69 -1.32 1.78 11.90
CA GLY A 69 -0.68 0.47 11.80
C GLY A 69 0.11 0.07 13.04
N GLU A 70 1.15 -0.76 12.86
CA GLU A 70 1.96 -1.30 13.96
C GLU A 70 3.35 -0.66 13.96
N CYS A 71 3.53 0.35 14.82
CA CYS A 71 4.79 1.08 14.96
C CYS A 71 5.59 0.58 16.17
N PRO A 72 6.89 0.24 16.01
CA PRO A 72 7.77 0.04 17.16
C PRO A 72 7.96 1.37 17.91
N GLU A 73 8.23 1.32 19.22
CA GLU A 73 8.47 2.51 20.05
C GLU A 73 9.67 3.35 19.57
N THR A 74 10.60 2.77 18.81
CA THR A 74 11.72 3.49 18.19
C THR A 74 11.31 4.35 16.99
N ALA A 75 10.12 4.13 16.43
CA ALA A 75 9.58 4.84 15.26
C ALA A 75 8.56 5.94 15.62
N ARG A 76 8.48 6.36 16.89
CA ARG A 76 7.58 7.43 17.32
C ARG A 76 7.92 8.75 16.62
N GLY A 77 6.92 9.41 16.05
CA GLY A 77 7.09 10.65 15.29
C GLY A 77 7.89 10.51 14.00
N CYS A 78 8.04 9.28 13.47
CA CYS A 78 8.77 9.03 12.23
C CYS A 78 8.20 9.80 11.02
N ASP A 79 6.92 10.20 11.07
CA ASP A 79 6.28 10.93 9.98
C ASP A 79 7.02 12.24 9.66
N ALA A 80 7.38 13.01 10.69
CA ALA A 80 8.10 14.28 10.50
C ALA A 80 9.49 14.09 9.84
N LYS A 81 10.10 12.90 10.01
CA LYS A 81 11.42 12.56 9.48
C LYS A 81 11.36 11.82 8.14
N GLY A 82 10.20 11.26 7.79
CA GLY A 82 10.02 10.44 6.60
C GLY A 82 10.70 9.08 6.67
N ASP A 83 11.01 8.58 7.86
CA ASP A 83 11.76 7.32 8.10
C ASP A 83 10.89 6.22 8.73
N CYS A 84 9.57 6.29 8.54
CA CYS A 84 8.66 5.32 9.11
C CYS A 84 8.90 3.91 8.53
N PRO A 85 8.91 2.86 9.40
CA PRO A 85 8.93 1.48 8.94
C PRO A 85 7.71 1.16 8.07
N PRO A 86 7.83 0.22 7.12
CA PRO A 86 6.68 -0.24 6.37
C PRO A 86 5.56 -0.76 7.28
N GLY A 87 4.33 -0.38 6.98
CA GLY A 87 3.13 -0.71 7.76
C GLY A 87 2.84 0.22 8.92
N CYS A 88 3.60 1.29 9.06
CA CYS A 88 3.56 2.19 10.20
C CYS A 88 3.67 3.64 9.71
N VAL A 89 2.88 4.53 10.31
CA VAL A 89 3.13 5.97 10.35
C VAL A 89 2.82 6.43 11.78
N SER A 90 3.75 7.15 12.39
CA SER A 90 3.54 7.81 13.69
C SER A 90 3.81 9.31 13.55
N TRP A 91 2.81 10.11 13.91
CA TRP A 91 2.89 11.57 13.96
C TRP A 91 2.78 12.05 15.39
N LEU A 92 3.66 12.98 15.77
CA LEU A 92 3.64 13.67 17.04
C LEU A 92 3.26 15.12 16.81
N GLY A 93 2.35 15.62 17.64
CA GLY A 93 1.97 17.02 17.64
C GLY A 93 1.26 17.42 18.91
N GLU A 94 0.62 18.59 18.86
CA GLU A 94 -0.02 19.20 20.02
C GLU A 94 -1.46 19.57 19.67
N VAL A 95 -2.38 19.25 20.57
CA VAL A 95 -3.79 19.64 20.48
C VAL A 95 -4.05 20.72 21.51
N ILE A 96 -4.55 21.87 21.04
CA ILE A 96 -4.93 22.98 21.91
C ILE A 96 -6.43 22.87 22.19
N VAL A 97 -6.79 22.74 23.47
CA VAL A 97 -8.16 22.80 23.95
C VAL A 97 -8.42 24.21 24.49
N PRO A 98 -9.23 25.04 23.80
CA PRO A 98 -9.51 26.40 24.25
C PRO A 98 -10.49 26.41 25.44
N VAL A 99 -10.47 27.52 26.18
CA VAL A 99 -11.50 27.81 27.19
C VAL A 99 -12.85 28.07 26.49
N GLY A 100 -13.92 27.49 27.00
CA GLY A 100 -15.28 27.74 26.51
C GLY A 100 -16.25 26.60 26.87
N ASP A 101 -17.48 26.69 26.37
CA ASP A 101 -18.54 25.71 26.65
C ASP A 101 -18.89 24.91 25.38
N GLY A 102 -19.29 23.65 25.53
CA GLY A 102 -19.67 22.77 24.40
C GLY A 102 -18.54 21.91 23.84
N GLU A 103 -18.78 21.26 22.70
CA GLU A 103 -17.80 20.37 22.06
C GLU A 103 -16.70 21.16 21.33
N HIS A 104 -15.46 20.70 21.41
CA HIS A 104 -14.36 21.16 20.57
C HIS A 104 -14.09 20.14 19.47
N LEU A 105 -14.06 20.59 18.21
CA LEU A 105 -13.73 19.74 17.07
C LEU A 105 -12.28 19.99 16.65
N VAL A 106 -11.50 18.92 16.58
CA VAL A 106 -10.11 18.95 16.13
C VAL A 106 -9.97 18.00 14.94
N SER A 107 -9.60 18.55 13.79
CA SER A 107 -9.28 17.74 12.62
C SER A 107 -7.78 17.55 12.55
N LEU A 108 -7.34 16.29 12.51
CA LEU A 108 -5.94 15.93 12.39
C LEU A 108 -5.74 15.19 11.07
N SER A 109 -4.59 15.39 10.45
CA SER A 109 -4.24 14.73 9.20
C SER A 109 -3.03 13.84 9.42
N LEU A 110 -3.13 12.60 8.99
CA LEU A 110 -2.04 11.63 9.04
C LEU A 110 -1.84 11.06 7.63
N ARG A 111 -0.58 10.82 7.25
CA ARG A 111 -0.30 10.09 6.01
C ARG A 111 -0.67 8.62 6.18
N GLU A 112 -1.21 8.02 5.13
CA GLU A 112 -1.51 6.59 5.14
C GLU A 112 -0.20 5.78 5.22
N PRO A 113 -0.11 4.77 6.11
CA PRO A 113 1.10 3.99 6.25
C PRO A 113 1.46 3.27 4.96
N ALA A 114 2.76 3.30 4.61
CA ALA A 114 3.27 2.49 3.52
C ALA A 114 2.88 1.03 3.78
N PRO A 115 2.46 0.25 2.77
CA PRO A 115 2.06 -1.14 3.00
C PRO A 115 3.25 -1.97 3.50
N LYS A 116 3.01 -2.86 4.48
CA LYS A 116 4.02 -3.85 4.88
C LYS A 116 4.36 -4.72 3.66
N PRO A 117 5.64 -5.03 3.40
CA PRO A 117 6.02 -6.05 2.44
C PRO A 117 5.32 -7.37 2.83
N GLY A 118 4.32 -7.77 2.04
CA GLY A 118 3.53 -9.00 2.27
C GLY A 118 2.08 -8.82 2.72
N ALA A 119 1.58 -7.62 3.02
CA ALA A 119 0.19 -7.39 3.48
C ALA A 119 -0.76 -6.86 2.38
N ALA A 120 -0.52 -7.20 1.11
CA ALA A 120 -1.34 -6.71 0.00
C ALA A 120 -2.62 -7.54 -0.18
N ASP A 121 -3.69 -7.17 0.52
CA ASP A 121 -5.05 -7.45 0.07
C ASP A 121 -5.35 -6.66 -1.20
N GLY A 122 -5.49 -7.37 -2.33
CA GLY A 122 -6.52 -7.22 -3.36
C GLY A 122 -6.94 -5.85 -3.93
N ALA A 123 -6.30 -4.73 -3.62
CA ALA A 123 -6.61 -3.42 -4.21
C ALA A 123 -5.59 -3.10 -5.30
N ALA A 124 -6.05 -3.13 -6.55
CA ALA A 124 -5.23 -2.98 -7.74
C ALA A 124 -4.45 -1.65 -7.73
N PRO A 125 -3.13 -1.69 -7.95
CA PRO A 125 -2.34 -0.48 -8.21
C PRO A 125 -2.76 0.12 -9.55
N THR A 126 -3.01 1.43 -9.53
CA THR A 126 -3.22 2.26 -10.72
C THR A 126 -2.16 2.02 -11.79
N LYS A 127 -2.65 1.86 -13.03
CA LYS A 127 -1.94 1.48 -14.26
C LYS A 127 -0.58 2.16 -14.46
N SER A 128 0.51 1.45 -14.17
CA SER A 128 1.71 1.37 -15.04
C SER A 128 2.65 0.22 -14.58
N ARG A 129 3.12 -0.59 -15.55
CA ARG A 129 4.31 -1.48 -15.53
C ARG A 129 4.41 -2.62 -14.50
N ARG A 130 3.33 -3.12 -13.91
CA ARG A 130 3.40 -4.31 -13.03
C ARG A 130 3.38 -5.61 -13.83
N GLN A 131 4.11 -6.62 -13.33
CA GLN A 131 4.04 -7.98 -13.85
C GLN A 131 2.58 -8.45 -13.83
N VAL A 132 2.17 -9.16 -14.87
CA VAL A 132 0.84 -9.78 -14.94
C VAL A 132 0.70 -10.75 -13.78
N SER A 133 -0.41 -10.70 -13.04
CA SER A 133 -0.68 -11.64 -11.96
C SER A 133 -1.30 -12.95 -12.47
N GLN A 134 -1.19 -14.02 -11.70
CA GLN A 134 -1.88 -15.28 -12.01
C GLN A 134 -3.41 -15.08 -12.05
N GLY A 135 -3.97 -14.25 -11.17
CA GLY A 135 -5.40 -13.97 -11.12
C GLY A 135 -5.91 -13.21 -12.35
N ASP A 136 -5.13 -12.27 -12.88
CA ASP A 136 -5.47 -11.57 -14.14
C ASP A 136 -5.52 -12.55 -15.32
N PHE A 137 -4.52 -13.41 -15.41
CA PHE A 137 -4.43 -14.40 -16.49
C PHE A 137 -5.56 -15.45 -16.36
N ALA A 138 -5.86 -15.92 -15.15
CA ALA A 138 -6.97 -16.84 -14.89
C ALA A 138 -8.33 -16.25 -15.31
N ARG A 139 -8.57 -14.95 -15.08
CA ARG A 139 -9.77 -14.28 -15.59
C ARG A 139 -9.82 -14.26 -17.11
N TRP A 140 -8.69 -14.02 -17.77
CA TRP A 140 -8.60 -14.02 -19.22
C TRP A 140 -8.88 -15.41 -19.81
N LEU A 141 -8.35 -16.48 -19.21
CA LEU A 141 -8.58 -17.87 -19.61
C LEU A 141 -10.07 -18.24 -19.67
N LYS A 142 -10.91 -17.69 -18.78
CA LYS A 142 -12.38 -17.92 -18.80
C LYS A 142 -13.05 -17.52 -20.12
N THR A 143 -12.44 -16.60 -20.86
CA THR A 143 -12.94 -16.09 -22.15
C THR A 143 -12.08 -16.53 -23.34
N HIS A 144 -11.00 -17.27 -23.07
CA HIS A 144 -10.02 -17.73 -24.05
C HIS A 144 -9.62 -19.19 -23.75
N PRO A 145 -10.58 -20.13 -23.82
CA PRO A 145 -10.38 -21.52 -23.43
C PRO A 145 -9.34 -22.25 -24.29
N GLU A 146 -9.03 -21.75 -25.50
CA GLU A 146 -7.94 -22.26 -26.35
C GLU A 146 -6.55 -22.12 -25.72
N TRP A 147 -6.43 -21.33 -24.65
CA TRP A 147 -5.22 -21.17 -23.85
C TRP A 147 -5.26 -21.92 -22.52
N LEU A 148 -6.29 -22.74 -22.27
CA LEU A 148 -6.21 -23.72 -21.20
C LEU A 148 -5.09 -24.71 -21.49
N LYS A 149 -4.57 -25.31 -20.42
CA LYS A 149 -3.31 -26.06 -20.44
C LYS A 149 -3.29 -27.15 -21.52
N GLU A 150 -4.31 -28.00 -21.56
CA GLU A 150 -4.41 -29.08 -22.53
C GLU A 150 -4.50 -28.56 -23.96
N ALA A 151 -5.39 -27.59 -24.22
CA ALA A 151 -5.60 -27.01 -25.55
C ALA A 151 -4.34 -26.34 -26.11
N ALA A 152 -3.65 -25.56 -25.27
CA ALA A 152 -2.41 -24.88 -25.66
C ALA A 152 -1.26 -25.87 -25.96
N GLN A 153 -1.17 -26.95 -25.19
CA GLN A 153 -0.17 -28.00 -25.41
C GLN A 153 -0.45 -28.82 -26.67
N GLN A 154 -1.71 -29.21 -26.90
CA GLN A 154 -2.13 -29.91 -28.13
C GLN A 154 -1.88 -29.08 -29.39
N ALA A 155 -2.04 -27.76 -29.29
CA ALA A 155 -1.75 -26.84 -30.39
C ALA A 155 -0.25 -26.50 -30.55
N GLU A 156 0.65 -27.14 -29.78
CA GLU A 156 2.10 -26.86 -29.74
C GLU A 156 2.46 -25.40 -29.42
N LYS A 157 1.52 -24.65 -28.83
CA LYS A 157 1.71 -23.25 -28.42
C LYS A 157 2.35 -23.14 -27.03
N ALA A 158 2.42 -24.25 -26.30
CA ALA A 158 3.07 -24.32 -25.01
C ALA A 158 3.62 -25.72 -24.72
N ASP A 159 4.71 -25.80 -23.94
CA ASP A 159 5.29 -27.05 -23.51
C ASP A 159 4.59 -27.65 -22.26
N LYS A 160 5.10 -28.81 -21.79
CA LYS A 160 4.57 -29.51 -20.61
C LYS A 160 4.65 -28.73 -19.29
N LYS A 161 5.47 -27.68 -19.21
CA LYS A 161 5.61 -26.83 -18.01
C LYS A 161 4.54 -25.74 -17.97
N TYR A 162 3.83 -25.52 -19.07
CA TYR A 162 2.77 -24.52 -19.15
C TYR A 162 1.72 -24.70 -18.05
N LEU A 163 1.45 -23.62 -17.32
CA LEU A 163 0.51 -23.55 -16.19
C LEU A 163 0.76 -24.67 -15.15
N LYS A 164 2.02 -25.04 -14.91
CA LYS A 164 2.37 -26.04 -13.90
C LYS A 164 1.80 -25.67 -12.53
N GLY A 165 1.03 -26.59 -11.94
CA GLY A 165 0.38 -26.42 -10.63
C GLY A 165 -0.96 -25.69 -10.66
N TRP A 166 -1.46 -25.31 -11.84
CA TRP A 166 -2.81 -24.80 -12.02
C TRP A 166 -3.80 -25.96 -12.17
N ALA A 167 -5.06 -25.71 -11.81
CA ALA A 167 -6.14 -26.64 -12.06
C ALA A 167 -6.51 -26.67 -13.55
N GLU A 168 -7.17 -27.76 -13.98
CA GLU A 168 -7.54 -27.98 -15.38
C GLU A 168 -8.55 -26.93 -15.90
N ASP A 169 -9.36 -26.35 -15.01
CA ASP A 169 -10.28 -25.26 -15.32
C ASP A 169 -9.60 -23.87 -15.40
N GLY A 170 -8.28 -23.81 -15.23
CA GLY A 170 -7.50 -22.59 -15.25
C GLY A 170 -7.46 -21.83 -13.91
N ALA A 171 -7.89 -22.43 -12.80
CA ALA A 171 -7.73 -21.82 -11.49
C ALA A 171 -6.25 -21.82 -11.04
N PRO A 172 -5.69 -20.67 -10.63
CA PRO A 172 -4.29 -20.56 -10.25
C PRO A 172 -4.06 -20.94 -8.78
N PRO A 173 -2.88 -21.47 -8.42
CA PRO A 173 -2.53 -21.80 -7.04
C PRO A 173 -2.34 -20.55 -6.16
N SER A 174 -1.95 -19.41 -6.73
CA SER A 174 -1.79 -18.15 -5.99
C SER A 174 -2.19 -16.96 -6.86
N PRO A 175 -3.47 -16.51 -6.81
CA PRO A 175 -3.99 -15.45 -7.68
C PRO A 175 -3.21 -14.12 -7.61
N GLY A 176 -2.62 -13.80 -6.46
CA GLY A 176 -1.85 -12.57 -6.26
C GLY A 176 -0.40 -12.64 -6.71
N ALA A 177 0.14 -13.83 -7.01
CA ALA A 177 1.52 -14.00 -7.43
C ALA A 177 1.74 -13.57 -8.88
N ALA A 178 3.00 -13.33 -9.25
CA ALA A 178 3.38 -13.10 -10.64
C ALA A 178 3.03 -14.32 -11.51
N LEU A 179 2.58 -14.03 -12.73
CA LEU A 179 2.39 -15.03 -13.77
C LEU A 179 3.74 -15.55 -14.22
N VAL A 180 3.95 -16.85 -14.05
CA VAL A 180 5.12 -17.60 -14.53
C VAL A 180 4.65 -18.92 -15.13
N ASN A 181 5.56 -19.73 -15.68
CA ASN A 181 5.22 -20.98 -16.37
C ASN A 181 4.23 -20.74 -17.54
N VAL A 182 4.42 -19.64 -18.28
CA VAL A 182 3.67 -19.37 -19.51
C VAL A 182 4.60 -19.29 -20.70
N SER A 183 4.12 -19.69 -21.88
CA SER A 183 4.87 -19.58 -23.12
C SER A 183 4.85 -18.15 -23.65
N TRP A 184 5.78 -17.82 -24.55
CA TRP A 184 5.80 -16.51 -25.21
C TRP A 184 4.52 -16.29 -26.02
N TYR A 185 4.02 -17.33 -26.70
CA TYR A 185 2.77 -17.25 -27.46
C TYR A 185 1.58 -16.85 -26.58
N ALA A 186 1.44 -17.47 -25.40
CA ALA A 186 0.38 -17.14 -24.46
C ALA A 186 0.53 -15.72 -23.90
N ALA A 187 1.76 -15.32 -23.59
CA ALA A 187 2.08 -13.98 -23.10
C ALA A 187 1.74 -12.90 -24.15
N GLN A 188 2.10 -13.14 -25.41
CA GLN A 188 1.79 -12.26 -26.53
C GLN A 188 0.29 -12.16 -26.80
N ALA A 189 -0.43 -13.28 -26.79
CA ALA A 189 -1.89 -13.31 -26.97
C ALA A 189 -2.60 -12.53 -25.85
N TYR A 190 -2.21 -12.75 -24.60
CA TYR A 190 -2.72 -11.99 -23.46
C TYR A 190 -2.43 -10.49 -23.61
N CYS A 191 -1.23 -10.11 -24.07
CA CYS A 191 -0.87 -8.71 -24.20
C CYS A 191 -1.36 -8.02 -25.50
N ALA A 192 -1.93 -8.74 -26.48
CA ALA A 192 -2.28 -8.18 -27.78
C ALA A 192 -3.23 -6.96 -27.69
N GLY A 193 -4.27 -7.03 -26.85
CA GLY A 193 -5.17 -5.90 -26.57
C GLY A 193 -4.62 -4.85 -25.60
N ARG A 194 -3.38 -5.04 -25.13
CA ARG A 194 -2.70 -4.27 -24.08
C ARG A 194 -1.39 -3.65 -24.60
N GLY A 195 -1.33 -3.37 -25.89
CA GLY A 195 -0.14 -2.80 -26.55
C GLY A 195 0.99 -3.80 -26.82
N GLY A 196 0.75 -5.10 -26.62
CA GLY A 196 1.73 -6.17 -26.85
C GLY A 196 2.68 -6.38 -25.68
N LEU A 197 3.60 -7.34 -25.85
CA LEU A 197 4.72 -7.52 -24.93
C LEU A 197 5.65 -6.31 -24.97
N ALA A 198 6.29 -6.00 -23.84
CA ALA A 198 7.28 -4.94 -23.82
C ALA A 198 8.46 -5.27 -24.76
N ALA A 199 8.98 -4.25 -25.45
CA ALA A 199 10.20 -4.38 -26.24
C ALA A 199 11.40 -4.69 -25.33
N LEU A 200 12.48 -5.25 -25.91
CA LEU A 200 13.68 -5.66 -25.19
C LEU A 200 14.39 -4.50 -24.45
N ASP A 201 14.30 -3.30 -25.03
CA ASP A 201 14.84 -2.02 -24.57
C ASP A 201 13.79 -1.13 -23.87
N ALA A 202 12.56 -1.61 -23.70
CA ALA A 202 11.53 -0.88 -22.97
C ALA A 202 11.76 -0.96 -21.45
N GLU A 203 11.59 0.16 -20.76
CA GLU A 203 11.65 0.20 -19.29
C GLU A 203 10.57 -0.68 -18.62
N PRO A 204 10.84 -1.27 -17.43
CA PRO A 204 12.10 -1.21 -16.70
C PRO A 204 13.18 -2.11 -17.33
N LEU A 205 14.42 -1.64 -17.30
CA LEU A 205 15.59 -2.36 -17.80
C LEU A 205 16.24 -3.27 -16.74
N THR A 206 16.00 -2.99 -15.46
CA THR A 206 16.44 -3.79 -14.32
C THR A 206 15.38 -3.76 -13.23
N TRP A 207 15.38 -4.74 -12.34
CA TRP A 207 14.49 -4.79 -11.17
C TRP A 207 15.09 -5.68 -10.09
N GLU A 208 14.65 -5.52 -8.84
CA GLU A 208 15.10 -6.35 -7.72
C GLU A 208 14.65 -7.81 -7.90
N GLU A 209 15.56 -8.76 -7.65
CA GLU A 209 15.24 -10.19 -7.57
C GLU A 209 14.61 -10.51 -6.19
N GLY A 210 13.66 -11.43 -6.16
CA GLY A 210 12.99 -11.88 -4.93
C GLY A 210 11.54 -11.38 -4.79
N GLY A 211 10.93 -11.59 -3.62
CA GLY A 211 9.60 -11.06 -3.30
C GLY A 211 8.43 -11.59 -4.15
N GLY A 212 8.57 -12.73 -4.82
CA GLY A 212 7.55 -13.30 -5.70
C GLY A 212 7.55 -12.74 -7.13
N LEU A 213 8.56 -11.96 -7.52
CA LEU A 213 8.77 -11.47 -8.87
C LEU A 213 9.54 -12.48 -9.73
N ALA A 214 9.19 -12.57 -11.01
CA ALA A 214 9.98 -13.30 -11.99
C ALA A 214 11.32 -12.60 -12.25
N TRP A 215 12.42 -13.35 -12.31
CA TRP A 215 13.76 -12.79 -12.55
C TRP A 215 14.07 -12.66 -14.05
N HIS A 216 13.27 -13.33 -14.91
CA HIS A 216 13.24 -13.15 -16.35
C HIS A 216 11.87 -12.64 -16.79
N GLU A 217 11.78 -12.06 -17.98
CA GLU A 217 10.52 -11.60 -18.59
C GLU A 217 10.46 -11.94 -20.06
N HIS A 218 9.28 -12.37 -20.51
CA HIS A 218 8.95 -12.41 -21.92
C HIS A 218 8.96 -10.99 -22.47
N ARG A 219 9.76 -10.78 -23.50
CA ARG A 219 9.90 -9.53 -24.26
C ARG A 219 9.72 -9.82 -25.74
N GLN A 220 9.77 -8.77 -26.55
CA GLN A 220 9.85 -8.90 -27.99
C GLN A 220 10.97 -8.05 -28.59
N SER A 221 11.54 -8.52 -29.69
CA SER A 221 12.46 -7.77 -30.54
C SER A 221 11.93 -7.82 -31.97
N GLY A 222 11.46 -6.69 -32.50
CA GLY A 222 10.85 -6.64 -33.83
C GLY A 222 9.63 -7.58 -34.01
N GLY A 223 8.86 -7.82 -32.93
CA GLY A 223 7.74 -8.76 -32.94
C GLY A 223 8.12 -10.23 -32.75
N ALA A 224 9.42 -10.55 -32.71
CA ALA A 224 9.91 -11.90 -32.45
C ALA A 224 10.13 -12.15 -30.94
N PRO A 225 10.10 -13.43 -30.51
CA PRO A 225 10.33 -13.80 -29.12
C PRO A 225 11.69 -13.36 -28.59
N ALA A 226 11.68 -12.83 -27.37
CA ALA A 226 12.89 -12.49 -26.63
C ALA A 226 12.64 -12.64 -25.13
N TRP A 227 13.71 -12.66 -24.34
CA TRP A 227 13.62 -12.46 -22.91
C TRP A 227 14.60 -11.41 -22.41
N ARG A 228 14.27 -10.80 -21.28
CA ARG A 228 15.14 -9.93 -20.50
C ARG A 228 15.21 -10.40 -19.06
N ARG A 229 16.39 -10.35 -18.45
CA ARG A 229 16.61 -10.65 -17.03
C ARG A 229 16.72 -9.36 -16.22
N SER A 230 16.44 -9.46 -14.92
CA SER A 230 16.58 -8.41 -13.90
C SER A 230 17.92 -7.68 -13.91
N ASP A 231 19.02 -8.38 -14.22
CA ASP A 231 20.38 -7.83 -14.31
C ASP A 231 20.67 -7.10 -15.64
N GLY A 232 19.70 -7.08 -16.55
CA GLY A 232 19.79 -6.45 -17.86
C GLY A 232 20.28 -7.36 -18.98
N SER A 233 20.62 -8.62 -18.70
CA SER A 233 20.92 -9.63 -19.72
C SER A 233 19.71 -9.87 -20.61
N THR A 234 19.93 -10.17 -21.88
CA THR A 234 18.87 -10.39 -22.87
C THR A 234 19.20 -11.55 -23.79
N SER A 235 18.16 -12.15 -24.39
CA SER A 235 18.32 -13.12 -25.48
C SER A 235 17.17 -13.01 -26.46
N THR A 236 17.48 -13.15 -27.74
CA THR A 236 16.51 -13.37 -28.82
C THR A 236 16.47 -14.82 -29.29
N ASN A 237 17.34 -15.69 -28.75
CA ASN A 237 17.30 -17.12 -29.01
C ASN A 237 16.35 -17.77 -28.00
N VAL A 238 15.06 -17.67 -28.28
CA VAL A 238 13.97 -18.12 -27.40
C VAL A 238 13.03 -19.02 -28.20
N THR A 239 12.75 -20.21 -27.67
CA THR A 239 11.71 -21.08 -28.21
C THR A 239 10.34 -20.56 -27.76
N PRO A 240 9.47 -20.08 -28.66
CA PRO A 240 8.25 -19.37 -28.22
C PRO A 240 7.21 -20.22 -27.48
N SER A 241 7.26 -21.55 -27.60
CA SER A 241 6.42 -22.48 -26.84
C SER A 241 6.99 -22.86 -25.47
N GLU A 242 8.26 -22.54 -25.19
CA GLU A 242 8.89 -22.87 -23.92
C GLU A 242 8.29 -22.07 -22.76
N SER A 243 7.92 -22.77 -21.69
CA SER A 243 7.35 -22.14 -20.48
C SER A 243 8.35 -22.22 -19.33
N GLY A 244 8.92 -21.07 -18.96
CA GLY A 244 9.91 -20.96 -17.89
C GLY A 244 9.28 -20.67 -16.52
N GLN A 245 9.73 -21.39 -15.48
CA GLN A 245 9.28 -21.21 -14.09
C GLN A 245 9.61 -19.84 -13.49
N PHE A 246 10.57 -19.12 -14.09
CA PHE A 246 11.02 -17.82 -13.61
C PHE A 246 10.88 -16.72 -14.67
N ILE A 247 10.11 -16.97 -15.73
CA ILE A 247 9.85 -16.00 -16.80
C ILE A 247 8.46 -15.40 -16.59
N GLY A 248 8.43 -14.11 -16.29
CA GLY A 248 7.23 -13.32 -16.08
C GLY A 248 6.74 -12.63 -17.34
N VAL A 249 5.65 -11.89 -17.21
CA VAL A 249 5.02 -11.15 -18.30
C VAL A 249 4.78 -9.70 -17.90
N ARG A 250 5.12 -8.76 -18.77
CA ARG A 250 4.66 -7.36 -18.71
C ARG A 250 4.10 -6.95 -20.07
N CYS A 251 2.88 -6.42 -20.06
CA CYS A 251 2.30 -5.77 -21.23
C CYS A 251 2.69 -4.29 -21.23
N VAL A 252 2.60 -3.65 -22.41
CA VAL A 252 2.92 -2.22 -22.57
C VAL A 252 1.90 -1.31 -21.88
N ARG A 253 0.61 -1.67 -21.82
CA ARG A 253 -0.49 -0.85 -21.26
C ARG A 253 -1.36 -1.59 -20.25
#